data_AF-R7QW10-F1
#
_entry.id   AF-R7QW10-F1
#
_cell.length_a   1.000
_cell.length_b   1.000
_cell.length_c   1.000
_cell.angle_alpha   90.00
_cell.angle_beta   90.00
_cell.angle_gamma   90.00
#
_symmetry.space_group_name_H-M   'P 1'
#
loop_
_entity.id
_entity.type
_entity.pdbx_description
1 polymer ?
#
loop_
_entity_poly.entity_id
_entity_poly.type
_entity_poly.pdbx_seq_one_letter_code
_entity_poly.pdbx_strand_id
1 'polypeptide(L)'
;MKQKIAIFFAAVILGSSAFCVSPKAVFAEEINTEAGTEGMVATSEEMAGVEEVGSDTMVPVTGSEVKEGTYEINVESSSSMFRIVKAELTVQDGSMSAVLTLGGTGYLQLFMGTGEEAVAADASAYIGYVEDADGAYTYTVPVEALNQKIDCAAFSKRKEKWYDRTLVFDAESLPADALLVDLTPAAEAATESEPEETSLSDGTYQVDVVLSGGSGRASITSPAKVTVKDHTATATIEWSSPNYDYMIVGDTTYDPVNKDGNSTFEIPVTAWNEEMTVIADTTAMSEPHEITYTLTFDEDSAKKDGVSIPYIVGIFAVCFLAGTGIGYMIWKRKKK
;
A
#
# COMPACT_ATOMS: atom_id res chain seq x y z
N MET A 1 -13.68 -21.45 -37.60
CA MET A 1 -13.66 -22.90 -37.31
C MET A 1 -13.24 -23.08 -35.87
N LYS A 2 -14.21 -23.24 -34.96
CA LYS A 2 -13.96 -23.47 -33.52
C LYS A 2 -14.33 -24.93 -33.22
N GLN A 3 -13.34 -25.73 -32.84
CA GLN A 3 -13.51 -27.13 -32.45
C GLN A 3 -14.22 -27.21 -31.09
N LYS A 4 -15.31 -27.99 -31.03
CA LYS A 4 -16.01 -28.34 -29.80
C LYS A 4 -15.34 -29.56 -29.19
N ILE A 5 -14.79 -29.43 -27.99
CA ILE A 5 -14.32 -30.56 -27.18
C ILE A 5 -15.53 -31.03 -26.36
N ALA A 6 -16.01 -32.24 -26.64
CA ALA A 6 -17.02 -32.93 -25.85
C ALA A 6 -16.30 -33.85 -24.86
N ILE A 7 -16.46 -33.58 -23.56
CA ILE A 7 -15.97 -34.44 -22.48
C ILE A 7 -17.01 -35.54 -22.23
N PHE A 8 -16.69 -36.78 -22.57
CA PHE A 8 -17.49 -37.96 -22.26
C PHE A 8 -17.09 -38.51 -20.88
N PHE A 9 -17.98 -38.42 -19.89
CA PHE A 9 -17.87 -39.21 -18.67
C PHE A 9 -18.31 -40.65 -18.95
N ALA A 10 -17.38 -41.59 -18.81
CA ALA A 10 -17.64 -43.02 -18.87
C ALA A 10 -18.29 -43.50 -17.56
N ALA A 11 -19.61 -43.68 -17.56
CA ALA A 11 -20.33 -44.38 -16.50
C ALA A 11 -20.45 -45.87 -16.84
N VAL A 12 -19.84 -46.71 -16.01
CA VAL A 12 -19.89 -48.18 -16.05
C VAL A 12 -21.31 -48.65 -15.73
N ILE A 13 -21.89 -49.49 -16.60
CA ILE A 13 -23.22 -50.11 -16.45
C ILE A 13 -23.09 -51.56 -15.98
N LEU A 14 -23.73 -51.91 -14.87
CA LEU A 14 -24.25 -53.24 -14.49
C LEU A 14 -25.41 -52.96 -13.50
N GLY A 15 -26.68 -53.35 -13.66
CA GLY A 15 -27.43 -54.11 -14.65
C GLY A 15 -28.93 -54.07 -14.29
N SER A 16 -29.77 -54.48 -15.26
CA SER A 16 -31.17 -54.94 -15.16
C SER A 16 -32.17 -54.28 -14.18
N SER A 17 -33.11 -53.49 -14.70
CA SER A 17 -34.50 -53.93 -14.95
C SER A 17 -35.38 -52.74 -15.38
N ALA A 18 -36.35 -53.04 -16.24
CA ALA A 18 -37.09 -52.10 -17.05
C ALA A 18 -38.07 -51.22 -16.24
N PHE A 19 -37.93 -49.90 -16.36
CA PHE A 19 -39.06 -48.97 -16.34
C PHE A 19 -38.82 -47.91 -17.43
N CYS A 20 -39.68 -47.93 -18.43
CA CYS A 20 -39.73 -46.97 -19.52
C CYS A 20 -40.39 -45.67 -19.02
N VAL A 21 -39.58 -44.65 -18.74
CA VAL A 21 -40.02 -43.25 -18.74
C VAL A 21 -39.09 -42.50 -19.68
N SER A 22 -39.63 -42.09 -20.82
CA SER A 22 -38.93 -41.26 -21.80
C SER A 22 -38.45 -39.96 -21.13
N PRO A 23 -37.18 -39.56 -21.26
CA PRO A 23 -36.79 -38.18 -20.97
C PRO A 23 -37.51 -37.29 -21.98
N LYS A 24 -38.41 -36.45 -21.50
CA LYS A 24 -38.96 -35.36 -22.29
C LYS A 24 -37.80 -34.41 -22.55
N ALA A 25 -37.24 -34.47 -23.75
CA ALA A 25 -36.30 -33.46 -24.24
C ALA A 25 -37.00 -32.11 -24.20
N VAL A 26 -36.66 -31.28 -23.20
CA VAL A 26 -37.00 -29.87 -23.23
C VAL A 26 -35.97 -29.23 -24.15
N PHE A 27 -36.47 -28.77 -25.29
CA PHE A 27 -35.70 -27.95 -26.23
C PHE A 27 -35.10 -26.78 -25.48
N ALA A 28 -33.78 -26.64 -25.55
CA ALA A 28 -33.12 -25.39 -25.25
C ALA A 28 -33.64 -24.37 -26.26
N GLU A 29 -34.43 -23.42 -25.78
CA GLU A 29 -34.82 -22.25 -26.57
C GLU A 29 -33.57 -21.39 -26.73
N GLU A 30 -33.20 -21.16 -27.99
CA GLU A 30 -32.14 -20.25 -28.41
C GLU A 30 -32.63 -18.83 -28.10
N ILE A 31 -32.24 -18.30 -26.94
CA ILE A 31 -32.59 -16.94 -26.55
C ILE A 31 -31.69 -15.97 -27.33
N ASN A 32 -32.34 -15.27 -28.25
CA ASN A 32 -31.82 -14.20 -29.09
C ASN A 32 -31.07 -13.14 -28.26
N THR A 33 -29.82 -12.86 -28.63
CA THR A 33 -28.80 -12.13 -27.85
C THR A 33 -28.92 -10.59 -27.91
N GLU A 34 -30.08 -10.00 -28.21
CA GLU A 34 -30.21 -8.53 -28.24
C GLU A 34 -31.59 -8.06 -27.76
N ALA A 35 -31.87 -8.16 -26.46
CA ALA A 35 -32.82 -7.34 -25.70
C ALA A 35 -32.86 -7.81 -24.23
N GLY A 36 -32.37 -6.99 -23.28
CA GLY A 36 -32.62 -7.25 -21.85
C GLY A 36 -31.59 -6.74 -20.84
N THR A 37 -30.88 -5.63 -21.08
CA THR A 37 -30.02 -5.01 -20.06
C THR A 37 -30.73 -3.88 -19.29
N GLU A 38 -31.73 -3.23 -19.90
CA GLU A 38 -32.53 -2.20 -19.21
C GLU A 38 -33.57 -2.84 -18.27
N GLY A 39 -33.31 -2.77 -16.96
CA GLY A 39 -34.29 -3.08 -15.91
C GLY A 39 -33.88 -4.17 -14.92
N MET A 40 -32.70 -4.78 -15.05
CA MET A 40 -32.18 -5.76 -14.07
C MET A 40 -31.45 -5.11 -12.89
N VAL A 41 -31.13 -3.82 -12.99
CA VAL A 41 -30.53 -3.01 -11.91
C VAL A 41 -31.59 -2.03 -11.41
N ALA A 42 -31.68 -1.87 -10.09
CA ALA A 42 -32.60 -0.96 -9.45
C ALA A 42 -32.16 0.49 -9.65
N THR A 43 -33.11 1.38 -9.94
CA THR A 43 -32.82 2.82 -10.00
C THR A 43 -32.76 3.44 -8.61
N SER A 44 -32.21 4.65 -8.50
CA SER A 44 -32.18 5.40 -7.23
C SER A 44 -33.57 5.60 -6.60
N GLU A 45 -34.62 5.70 -7.42
CA GLU A 45 -36.02 5.80 -6.97
C GLU A 45 -36.55 4.50 -6.35
N GLU A 46 -35.97 3.36 -6.72
CA GLU A 46 -36.29 2.04 -6.18
C GLU A 46 -35.45 1.69 -4.95
N MET A 47 -34.40 2.47 -4.67
CA MET A 47 -33.51 2.32 -3.52
C MET A 47 -34.04 3.12 -2.31
N ALA A 48 -33.74 2.64 -1.11
CA ALA A 48 -33.81 3.50 0.08
C ALA A 48 -32.76 4.61 -0.05
N GLY A 49 -32.90 5.67 0.76
CA GLY A 49 -31.86 6.71 0.84
C GLY A 49 -30.49 6.08 1.10
N VAL A 50 -29.48 6.58 0.40
CA VAL A 50 -28.09 6.13 0.54
C VAL A 50 -27.54 6.70 1.84
N GLU A 51 -27.10 5.81 2.72
CA GLU A 51 -26.41 6.16 3.96
C GLU A 51 -24.92 6.37 3.64
N GLU A 52 -24.35 7.45 4.17
CA GLU A 52 -22.91 7.70 4.09
C GLU A 52 -22.19 6.69 4.99
N VAL A 53 -21.19 6.00 4.44
CA VAL A 53 -20.43 4.96 5.11
C VAL A 53 -18.93 5.18 4.91
N GLY A 54 -18.16 4.87 5.95
CA GLY A 54 -16.73 5.17 6.01
C GLY A 54 -16.38 6.66 5.93
N SER A 55 -15.08 6.95 5.87
CA SER A 55 -14.55 8.31 5.69
C SER A 55 -13.52 8.32 4.58
N ASP A 56 -13.51 9.37 3.76
CA ASP A 56 -12.50 9.57 2.71
C ASP A 56 -11.10 9.92 3.29
N THR A 57 -11.01 10.13 4.60
CA THR A 57 -9.74 10.44 5.30
C THR A 57 -9.06 9.20 5.90
N MET A 58 -9.73 8.06 5.92
CA MET A 58 -9.17 6.82 6.47
C MET A 58 -8.23 6.16 5.46
N VAL A 59 -7.12 5.64 5.95
CA VAL A 59 -6.18 4.86 5.14
C VAL A 59 -6.74 3.45 4.95
N PRO A 60 -6.79 2.93 3.71
CA PRO A 60 -7.13 1.53 3.48
C PRO A 60 -6.12 0.59 4.15
N VAL A 61 -6.61 -0.41 4.89
CA VAL A 61 -5.74 -1.42 5.53
C VAL A 61 -5.85 -2.72 4.75
N THR A 62 -4.73 -3.16 4.18
CA THR A 62 -4.62 -4.37 3.37
C THR A 62 -4.41 -5.60 4.24
N GLY A 63 -4.60 -6.80 3.67
CA GLY A 63 -4.45 -8.06 4.41
C GLY A 63 -3.03 -8.33 4.93
N SER A 64 -1.99 -7.72 4.35
CA SER A 64 -0.61 -7.79 4.85
C SER A 64 -0.38 -6.98 6.13
N GLU A 65 -1.28 -6.04 6.43
CA GLU A 65 -1.21 -5.13 7.57
C GLU A 65 -2.06 -5.62 8.75
N VAL A 66 -2.64 -6.83 8.62
CA VAL A 66 -3.42 -7.49 9.66
C VAL A 66 -2.80 -8.86 9.93
N LYS A 67 -2.67 -9.23 11.20
CA LYS A 67 -2.20 -10.56 11.59
C LYS A 67 -3.16 -11.63 11.09
N GLU A 68 -2.61 -12.74 10.62
CA GLU A 68 -3.40 -13.91 10.26
C GLU A 68 -4.27 -14.38 11.43
N GLY A 69 -5.52 -14.70 11.12
CA GLY A 69 -6.50 -15.05 12.15
C GLY A 69 -7.93 -14.83 11.69
N THR A 70 -8.84 -15.06 12.62
CA THR A 70 -10.28 -14.86 12.44
C THR A 70 -10.78 -13.87 13.50
N TYR A 71 -11.48 -12.83 13.06
CA TYR A 71 -11.89 -11.71 13.89
C TYR A 71 -13.36 -11.38 13.65
N GLU A 72 -14.06 -10.98 14.71
CA GLU A 72 -15.34 -10.28 14.55
C GLU A 72 -15.04 -8.85 14.07
N ILE A 73 -15.79 -8.38 13.08
CA ILE A 73 -15.59 -7.06 12.47
C ILE A 73 -16.92 -6.35 12.28
N ASN A 74 -16.93 -5.03 12.45
CA ASN A 74 -18.08 -4.20 12.10
C ASN A 74 -18.08 -3.90 10.60
N VAL A 75 -19.26 -3.96 9.99
CA VAL A 75 -19.43 -3.65 8.56
C VAL A 75 -20.57 -2.67 8.41
N GLU A 76 -20.25 -1.50 7.85
CA GLU A 76 -21.22 -0.48 7.49
C GLU A 76 -21.78 -0.78 6.10
N SER A 77 -23.06 -0.46 5.88
CA SER A 77 -23.70 -0.58 4.57
C SER A 77 -24.45 0.70 4.23
N SER A 78 -24.33 1.13 2.99
CA SER A 78 -25.03 2.33 2.49
C SER A 78 -26.56 2.18 2.39
N SER A 79 -27.14 1.10 2.89
CA SER A 79 -28.59 0.93 2.96
C SER A 79 -29.03 0.15 4.20
N SER A 80 -29.91 0.76 5.01
CA SER A 80 -30.61 0.09 6.10
C SER A 80 -31.42 -1.16 5.72
N MET A 81 -31.76 -1.35 4.43
CA MET A 81 -32.38 -2.60 3.94
C MET A 81 -31.40 -3.76 3.83
N PHE A 82 -30.10 -3.47 3.68
CA PHE A 82 -29.01 -4.45 3.61
C PHE A 82 -28.28 -4.50 4.95
N ARG A 83 -29.01 -4.87 6.01
CA ARG A 83 -28.48 -4.88 7.36
C ARG A 83 -27.61 -6.12 7.62
N ILE A 84 -26.32 -5.90 7.80
CA ILE A 84 -25.38 -6.91 8.29
C ILE A 84 -25.48 -6.91 9.82
N VAL A 85 -25.77 -8.07 10.41
CA VAL A 85 -25.96 -8.22 11.87
C VAL A 85 -24.75 -8.84 12.55
N LYS A 86 -23.91 -9.54 11.79
CA LYS A 86 -22.66 -10.12 12.24
C LYS A 86 -21.73 -10.26 11.03
N ALA A 87 -20.45 -9.99 11.21
CA ALA A 87 -19.43 -10.31 10.22
C ALA A 87 -18.19 -10.90 10.89
N GLU A 88 -17.60 -11.88 10.22
CA GLU A 88 -16.39 -12.57 10.67
C GLU A 88 -15.33 -12.49 9.56
N LEU A 89 -14.27 -11.73 9.80
CA LEU A 89 -13.13 -11.57 8.90
C LEU A 89 -12.13 -12.71 9.11
N THR A 90 -11.65 -13.30 8.02
CA THR A 90 -10.53 -14.25 8.00
C THR A 90 -9.39 -13.66 7.18
N VAL A 91 -8.22 -13.57 7.79
CA VAL A 91 -6.97 -13.11 7.18
C VAL A 91 -6.01 -14.29 7.07
N GLN A 92 -5.57 -14.59 5.85
CA GLN A 92 -4.64 -15.68 5.58
C GLN A 92 -3.79 -15.34 4.34
N ASP A 93 -2.47 -15.53 4.42
CA ASP A 93 -1.55 -15.34 3.29
C ASP A 93 -1.67 -13.92 2.67
N GLY A 94 -1.89 -12.90 3.51
CA GLY A 94 -2.08 -11.51 3.08
C GLY A 94 -3.40 -11.23 2.35
N SER A 95 -4.29 -12.22 2.24
CA SER A 95 -5.63 -12.09 1.64
C SER A 95 -6.70 -12.06 2.72
N MET A 96 -7.79 -11.34 2.45
CA MET A 96 -8.92 -11.24 3.38
C MET A 96 -10.23 -11.72 2.76
N SER A 97 -11.04 -12.39 3.58
CA SER A 97 -12.41 -12.74 3.25
C SER A 97 -13.29 -12.60 4.48
N ALA A 98 -14.57 -12.27 4.30
CA ALA A 98 -15.50 -12.10 5.40
C ALA A 98 -16.77 -12.92 5.21
N VAL A 99 -17.25 -13.53 6.29
CA VAL A 99 -18.58 -14.15 6.35
C VAL A 99 -19.56 -13.14 6.89
N LEU A 100 -20.43 -12.61 6.03
CA LEU A 100 -21.47 -11.65 6.38
C LEU A 100 -22.76 -12.39 6.74
N THR A 101 -23.34 -12.12 7.90
CA THR A 101 -24.67 -12.60 8.29
C THR A 101 -25.66 -11.46 8.14
N LEU A 102 -26.69 -11.64 7.32
CA LEU A 102 -27.73 -10.63 7.10
C LEU A 102 -28.89 -10.78 8.10
N GLY A 103 -29.43 -9.65 8.54
CA GLY A 103 -30.62 -9.62 9.41
C GLY A 103 -31.93 -10.03 8.73
N GLY A 104 -31.91 -10.28 7.41
CA GLY A 104 -33.08 -10.70 6.65
C GLY A 104 -32.72 -11.63 5.50
N THR A 105 -33.72 -12.33 4.97
CA THR A 105 -33.58 -13.38 3.95
C THR A 105 -34.05 -12.94 2.56
N GLY A 106 -34.05 -11.62 2.33
CA GLY A 106 -34.60 -10.98 1.13
C GLY A 106 -33.67 -10.98 -0.08
N TYR A 107 -32.39 -11.31 0.10
CA TYR A 107 -31.37 -11.33 -0.93
C TYR A 107 -30.94 -12.77 -1.19
N LEU A 108 -30.68 -13.12 -2.46
CA LEU A 108 -30.26 -14.49 -2.82
C LEU A 108 -28.79 -14.57 -3.16
N GLN A 109 -28.25 -13.51 -3.75
CA GLN A 109 -26.91 -13.49 -4.31
C GLN A 109 -26.29 -12.12 -4.09
N LEU A 110 -24.97 -12.11 -3.91
CA LEU A 110 -24.15 -10.91 -3.94
C LEU A 110 -23.18 -10.97 -5.11
N PHE A 111 -22.76 -9.81 -5.57
CA PHE A 111 -21.65 -9.62 -6.50
C PHE A 111 -20.79 -8.48 -5.98
N MET A 112 -19.47 -8.71 -5.84
CA MET A 112 -18.54 -7.69 -5.36
C MET A 112 -18.15 -6.77 -6.53
N GLY A 113 -18.96 -5.73 -6.70
CA GLY A 113 -18.95 -4.79 -7.81
C GLY A 113 -20.35 -4.18 -7.98
N THR A 114 -20.57 -3.49 -9.10
CA THR A 114 -21.84 -2.83 -9.41
C THR A 114 -22.87 -3.81 -9.99
N GLY A 115 -24.14 -3.44 -9.95
CA GLY A 115 -25.24 -4.24 -10.51
C GLY A 115 -25.15 -4.33 -12.03
N GLU A 116 -24.63 -3.32 -12.70
CA GLU A 116 -24.36 -3.35 -14.14
C GLU A 116 -23.30 -4.40 -14.48
N GLU A 117 -22.20 -4.44 -13.72
CA GLU A 117 -21.18 -5.47 -13.86
C GLU A 117 -21.72 -6.85 -13.52
N ALA A 118 -22.58 -6.96 -12.49
CA ALA A 118 -23.21 -8.23 -12.14
C ALA A 118 -24.06 -8.79 -13.30
N VAL A 119 -24.79 -7.94 -14.03
CA VAL A 119 -25.57 -8.34 -15.22
C VAL A 119 -24.66 -8.81 -16.36
N ALA A 120 -23.47 -8.22 -16.50
CA ALA A 120 -22.49 -8.60 -17.52
C ALA A 120 -21.64 -9.81 -17.14
N ALA A 121 -21.53 -10.12 -15.84
CA ALA A 121 -20.70 -11.17 -15.30
C ALA A 121 -21.28 -12.58 -15.53
N ASP A 122 -20.40 -13.58 -15.45
CA ASP A 122 -20.81 -14.98 -15.44
C ASP A 122 -21.40 -15.35 -14.06
N ALA A 123 -22.38 -16.25 -14.04
CA ALA A 123 -23.03 -16.68 -12.81
C ALA A 123 -22.07 -17.34 -11.78
N SER A 124 -20.90 -17.82 -12.21
CA SER A 124 -19.84 -18.31 -11.30
C SER A 124 -19.19 -17.22 -10.45
N ALA A 125 -19.32 -15.94 -10.84
CA ALA A 125 -18.85 -14.80 -10.06
C ALA A 125 -19.83 -14.41 -8.94
N TYR A 126 -21.04 -14.97 -8.92
CA TYR A 126 -22.03 -14.66 -7.90
C TYR A 126 -21.78 -15.44 -6.61
N ILE A 127 -21.97 -14.75 -5.49
CA ILE A 127 -21.84 -15.30 -4.16
C ILE A 127 -23.24 -15.65 -3.66
N GLY A 128 -23.57 -16.95 -3.63
CA GLY A 128 -24.83 -17.44 -3.10
C GLY A 128 -24.88 -17.44 -1.58
N TYR A 129 -26.08 -17.37 -1.01
CA TYR A 129 -26.26 -17.49 0.43
C TYR A 129 -26.06 -18.93 0.92
N VAL A 130 -25.62 -19.06 2.16
CA VAL A 130 -25.69 -20.29 2.97
C VAL A 130 -26.55 -20.00 4.19
N GLU A 131 -27.53 -20.86 4.45
CA GLU A 131 -28.38 -20.75 5.63
C GLU A 131 -27.65 -21.32 6.85
N ASP A 132 -27.55 -20.53 7.93
CA ASP A 132 -26.94 -20.96 9.18
C ASP A 132 -27.90 -21.78 10.06
N ALA A 133 -27.45 -22.16 11.27
CA ALA A 133 -28.25 -22.96 12.19
C ALA A 133 -29.53 -22.25 12.70
N ASP A 134 -29.55 -20.92 12.66
CA ASP A 134 -30.66 -20.09 13.12
C ASP A 134 -31.58 -19.66 11.96
N GLY A 135 -31.28 -20.09 10.73
CA GLY A 135 -32.02 -19.76 9.51
C GLY A 135 -31.65 -18.40 8.91
N ALA A 136 -30.56 -17.78 9.37
CA ALA A 136 -30.07 -16.52 8.82
C ALA A 136 -29.24 -16.78 7.55
N TYR A 137 -29.23 -15.80 6.65
CA TYR A 137 -28.51 -15.90 5.39
C TYR A 137 -27.09 -15.37 5.56
N THR A 138 -26.11 -16.20 5.22
CA THR A 138 -24.69 -15.89 5.30
C THR A 138 -24.03 -15.88 3.92
N TYR A 139 -23.02 -15.03 3.73
CA TYR A 139 -22.29 -14.88 2.47
C TYR A 139 -20.80 -14.75 2.74
N THR A 140 -19.98 -15.52 2.03
CA THR A 140 -18.53 -15.39 2.09
C THR A 140 -18.07 -14.47 0.96
N VAL A 141 -17.60 -13.28 1.30
CA VAL A 141 -17.15 -12.26 0.34
C VAL A 141 -15.63 -12.06 0.43
N PRO A 142 -14.94 -11.84 -0.70
CA PRO A 142 -13.57 -11.33 -0.67
C PRO A 142 -13.56 -9.89 -0.15
N VAL A 143 -12.50 -9.51 0.57
CA VAL A 143 -12.30 -8.16 1.09
C VAL A 143 -10.96 -7.66 0.57
N GLU A 144 -10.98 -6.57 -0.21
CA GLU A 144 -9.77 -5.98 -0.80
C GLU A 144 -8.95 -5.25 0.26
N ALA A 145 -9.59 -4.34 0.99
CA ALA A 145 -9.01 -3.62 2.11
C ALA A 145 -10.09 -3.24 3.13
N LEU A 146 -9.69 -3.08 4.40
CA LEU A 146 -10.51 -2.45 5.43
C LEU A 146 -10.44 -0.94 5.25
N ASN A 147 -11.39 -0.21 5.85
CA ASN A 147 -11.54 1.25 5.73
C ASN A 147 -11.67 1.77 4.28
N GLN A 148 -11.95 0.87 3.33
CA GLN A 148 -12.20 1.20 1.94
C GLN A 148 -13.68 0.99 1.61
N LYS A 149 -14.22 1.89 0.78
CA LYS A 149 -15.55 1.73 0.16
C LYS A 149 -15.48 0.62 -0.88
N ILE A 150 -16.22 -0.45 -0.65
CA ILE A 150 -16.29 -1.62 -1.53
C ILE A 150 -17.69 -1.71 -2.12
N ASP A 151 -17.78 -1.80 -3.45
CA ASP A 151 -19.04 -1.98 -4.14
C ASP A 151 -19.57 -3.41 -4.00
N CYS A 152 -20.87 -3.52 -3.77
CA CYS A 152 -21.57 -4.79 -3.60
C CYS A 152 -22.99 -4.69 -4.17
N ALA A 153 -23.27 -5.43 -5.22
CA ALA A 153 -24.60 -5.57 -5.77
C ALA A 153 -25.33 -6.73 -5.11
N ALA A 154 -26.51 -6.47 -4.52
CA ALA A 154 -27.33 -7.46 -3.85
C ALA A 154 -28.59 -7.81 -4.67
N PHE A 155 -28.75 -9.09 -5.05
CA PHE A 155 -29.89 -9.54 -5.85
C PHE A 155 -31.13 -9.80 -4.99
N SER A 156 -32.18 -9.01 -5.19
CA SER A 156 -33.43 -9.12 -4.43
C SER A 156 -34.29 -10.29 -4.88
N LYS A 157 -34.63 -11.19 -3.96
CA LYS A 157 -35.60 -12.28 -4.19
C LYS A 157 -36.96 -11.78 -4.65
N ARG A 158 -37.42 -10.64 -4.11
CA ARG A 158 -38.79 -10.14 -4.32
C ARG A 158 -38.92 -9.36 -5.63
N LYS A 159 -37.88 -8.60 -5.98
CA LYS A 159 -37.89 -7.68 -7.10
C LYS A 159 -37.14 -8.22 -8.31
N GLU A 160 -36.33 -9.25 -8.13
CA GLU A 160 -35.51 -9.87 -9.17
C GLU A 160 -34.60 -8.83 -9.88
N LYS A 161 -34.06 -7.91 -9.07
CA LYS A 161 -33.13 -6.85 -9.49
C LYS A 161 -31.91 -6.80 -8.59
N TRP A 162 -30.81 -6.36 -9.15
CA TRP A 162 -29.59 -5.97 -8.45
C TRP A 162 -29.75 -4.60 -7.80
N TYR A 163 -29.32 -4.49 -6.56
CA TYR A 163 -29.32 -3.26 -5.80
C TYR A 163 -27.89 -2.93 -5.37
N ASP A 164 -27.38 -1.82 -5.84
CA ASP A 164 -26.02 -1.39 -5.52
C ASP A 164 -25.92 -0.95 -4.07
N ARG A 165 -24.87 -1.41 -3.41
CA ARG A 165 -24.54 -1.09 -2.02
C ARG A 165 -23.06 -0.79 -1.97
N THR A 166 -22.70 0.01 -0.98
CA THR A 166 -21.32 0.26 -0.61
C THR A 166 -21.14 -0.30 0.79
N LEU A 167 -20.12 -1.12 0.96
CA LEU A 167 -19.74 -1.72 2.22
C LEU A 167 -18.41 -1.14 2.68
N VAL A 168 -18.26 -0.90 3.98
CA VAL A 168 -16.98 -0.53 4.59
C VAL A 168 -16.75 -1.45 5.77
N PHE A 169 -15.61 -2.15 5.76
CA PHE A 169 -15.16 -3.00 6.86
C PHE A 169 -14.31 -2.15 7.79
N ASP A 170 -14.75 -1.96 9.03
CA ASP A 170 -14.13 -1.03 9.97
C ASP A 170 -12.93 -1.67 10.67
N ALA A 171 -11.73 -1.18 10.37
CA ALA A 171 -10.50 -1.68 10.98
C ALA A 171 -10.42 -1.35 12.48
N GLU A 172 -11.05 -0.26 12.96
CA GLU A 172 -11.04 0.12 14.38
C GLU A 172 -11.81 -0.88 15.25
N SER A 173 -12.72 -1.65 14.64
CA SER A 173 -13.46 -2.69 15.34
C SER A 173 -12.64 -3.95 15.65
N LEU A 174 -11.47 -4.10 15.01
CA LEU A 174 -10.56 -5.21 15.28
C LEU A 174 -9.86 -5.04 16.64
N PRO A 175 -9.43 -6.14 17.28
CA PRO A 175 -8.54 -6.05 18.44
C PRO A 175 -7.26 -5.27 18.11
N ALA A 176 -6.81 -4.41 19.02
CA ALA A 176 -5.63 -3.57 18.81
C ALA A 176 -4.35 -4.39 18.51
N ASP A 177 -4.26 -5.63 18.99
CA ASP A 177 -3.14 -6.53 18.71
C ASP A 177 -3.28 -7.27 17.38
N ALA A 178 -4.39 -7.14 16.65
CA ALA A 178 -4.59 -7.75 15.33
C ALA A 178 -3.97 -6.90 14.21
N LEU A 179 -3.86 -5.58 14.39
CA LEU A 179 -3.29 -4.66 13.41
C LEU A 179 -1.77 -4.64 13.52
N LEU A 180 -1.10 -4.59 12.37
CA LEU A 180 0.36 -4.44 12.24
C LEU A 180 0.77 -3.00 11.93
N VAL A 181 -0.20 -2.13 11.70
CA VAL A 181 -0.04 -0.71 11.39
C VAL A 181 -0.89 0.11 12.34
N ASP A 182 -0.47 1.34 12.60
CA ASP A 182 -1.29 2.31 13.31
C ASP A 182 -2.33 2.90 12.35
N LEU A 183 -3.58 3.06 12.82
CA LEU A 183 -4.70 3.58 12.00
C LEU A 183 -4.66 5.11 11.86
N THR A 184 -3.46 5.70 11.82
CA THR A 184 -3.31 7.14 11.66
C THR A 184 -3.96 7.59 10.35
N PRO A 185 -4.75 8.69 10.35
CA PRO A 185 -5.38 9.20 9.13
C PRO A 185 -4.36 9.46 8.02
N ALA A 186 -4.76 9.34 6.76
CA ALA A 186 -3.86 9.48 5.61
C ALA A 186 -3.11 10.83 5.58
N ALA A 187 -3.72 11.86 6.16
CA ALA A 187 -3.13 13.18 6.30
C ALA A 187 -1.96 13.22 7.31
N GLU A 188 -2.02 12.40 8.37
CA GLU A 188 -1.00 12.25 9.41
C GLU A 188 0.09 11.23 9.00
N ALA A 189 -0.29 10.18 8.27
CA ALA A 189 0.67 9.21 7.71
C ALA A 189 1.59 9.83 6.63
N ALA A 190 1.09 10.83 5.87
CA ALA A 190 1.92 11.61 4.94
C ALA A 190 2.81 12.67 5.64
N THR A 191 2.66 12.83 6.96
CA THR A 191 3.45 13.73 7.82
C THR A 191 4.32 12.96 8.82
N GLU A 192 4.45 11.64 8.68
CA GLU A 192 5.52 10.90 9.34
C GLU A 192 6.86 11.25 8.68
N SER A 193 7.55 12.22 9.29
CA SER A 193 8.95 12.55 9.04
C SER A 193 9.88 11.46 9.61
N GLU A 194 9.56 10.18 9.38
CA GLU A 194 10.46 9.09 9.67
C GLU A 194 11.60 9.16 8.62
N PRO A 195 12.87 9.15 9.05
CA PRO A 195 14.00 9.16 8.12
C PRO A 195 13.93 7.92 7.21
N GLU A 196 14.04 8.12 5.90
CA GLU A 196 14.03 7.00 4.95
C GLU A 196 15.29 6.14 5.16
N GLU A 197 15.12 4.82 5.21
CA GLU A 197 16.24 3.89 5.30
C GLU A 197 17.09 3.97 4.02
N THR A 198 18.38 4.30 4.18
CA THR A 198 19.31 4.38 3.06
C THR A 198 20.16 3.12 2.91
N SER A 199 20.54 2.83 1.67
CA SER A 199 21.53 1.80 1.33
C SER A 199 22.96 2.17 1.76
N LEU A 200 23.19 3.44 2.12
CA LEU A 200 24.47 3.95 2.56
C LEU A 200 24.85 3.37 3.93
N SER A 201 26.12 2.97 4.07
CA SER A 201 26.68 2.58 5.36
C SER A 201 26.80 3.77 6.31
N ASP A 202 26.77 3.53 7.61
CA ASP A 202 27.05 4.54 8.64
C ASP A 202 28.31 5.39 8.33
N GLY A 203 28.16 6.71 8.44
CA GLY A 203 29.22 7.67 8.17
C GLY A 203 28.72 9.05 7.77
N THR A 204 29.64 9.94 7.44
CA THR A 204 29.34 11.29 6.99
C THR A 204 29.62 11.41 5.49
N TYR A 205 28.72 12.07 4.76
CA TYR A 205 28.72 12.20 3.32
C TYR A 205 28.51 13.67 2.92
N GLN A 206 29.02 14.04 1.75
CA GLN A 206 28.63 15.24 1.03
C GLN A 206 27.68 14.80 -0.08
N VAL A 207 26.45 15.30 -0.06
CA VAL A 207 25.36 14.91 -0.97
C VAL A 207 24.87 16.17 -1.68
N ASP A 208 24.74 16.11 -3.00
CA ASP A 208 24.16 17.20 -3.78
C ASP A 208 22.67 17.32 -3.40
N VAL A 209 22.27 18.53 -2.99
CA VAL A 209 20.89 18.86 -2.65
C VAL A 209 20.39 20.00 -3.54
N VAL A 210 19.14 19.89 -3.99
CA VAL A 210 18.45 20.91 -4.76
C VAL A 210 17.28 21.45 -3.94
N LEU A 211 17.18 22.78 -3.86
CA LEU A 211 16.04 23.49 -3.28
C LEU A 211 15.17 24.08 -4.38
N SER A 212 13.87 23.82 -4.30
CA SER A 212 12.84 24.43 -5.15
C SER A 212 11.68 24.99 -4.30
N GLY A 213 10.84 25.82 -4.92
CA GLY A 213 9.70 26.46 -4.24
C GLY A 213 9.98 27.87 -3.73
N GLY A 214 9.04 28.39 -2.94
CA GLY A 214 9.03 29.78 -2.47
C GLY A 214 9.04 30.82 -3.61
N SER A 215 9.75 31.94 -3.40
CA SER A 215 9.88 33.03 -4.39
C SER A 215 11.03 32.84 -5.39
N GLY A 216 11.77 31.73 -5.31
CA GLY A 216 12.98 31.46 -6.11
C GLY A 216 14.21 32.31 -5.74
N ARG A 217 14.13 33.07 -4.63
CA ARG A 217 15.23 33.93 -4.15
C ARG A 217 16.08 33.26 -3.07
N ALA A 218 15.53 32.26 -2.40
CA ALA A 218 16.22 31.53 -1.35
C ALA A 218 17.10 30.45 -1.96
N SER A 219 18.18 30.12 -1.27
CA SER A 219 19.09 29.04 -1.65
C SER A 219 19.69 28.42 -0.40
N ILE A 220 20.17 27.19 -0.53
CA ILE A 220 20.91 26.46 0.50
C ILE A 220 22.31 26.12 -0.01
N THR A 221 23.23 25.86 0.91
CA THR A 221 24.56 25.33 0.59
C THR A 221 24.43 23.90 0.06
N SER A 222 25.01 23.66 -1.12
CA SER A 222 25.07 22.35 -1.78
C SER A 222 26.48 22.13 -2.34
N PRO A 223 27.13 20.96 -2.15
CA PRO A 223 26.63 19.77 -1.45
C PRO A 223 26.37 20.00 0.04
N ALA A 224 25.36 19.32 0.59
CA ALA A 224 25.02 19.32 2.01
C ALA A 224 25.70 18.15 2.74
N LYS A 225 26.06 18.37 4.00
CA LYS A 225 26.60 17.32 4.86
C LYS A 225 25.46 16.42 5.32
N VAL A 226 25.55 15.12 5.06
CA VAL A 226 24.59 14.10 5.51
C VAL A 226 25.30 13.12 6.43
N THR A 227 24.72 12.83 7.59
CA THR A 227 25.22 11.80 8.51
C THR A 227 24.25 10.63 8.52
N VAL A 228 24.75 9.44 8.20
CA VAL A 228 24.00 8.19 8.24
C VAL A 228 24.39 7.43 9.51
N LYS A 229 23.40 6.98 10.27
CA LYS A 229 23.58 6.16 11.45
C LYS A 229 22.39 5.20 11.59
N ASP A 230 22.66 3.92 11.83
CA ASP A 230 21.62 2.90 11.97
C ASP A 230 20.64 2.93 10.77
N HIS A 231 21.19 3.09 9.55
CA HIS A 231 20.45 3.24 8.28
C HIS A 231 19.57 4.49 8.14
N THR A 232 19.54 5.39 9.11
CA THR A 232 18.79 6.66 9.05
C THR A 232 19.71 7.83 8.72
N ALA A 233 19.24 8.76 7.88
CA ALA A 233 20.04 9.89 7.41
C ALA A 233 19.56 11.24 7.97
N THR A 234 20.50 12.05 8.43
CA THR A 234 20.26 13.44 8.89
C THR A 234 21.10 14.40 8.07
N ALA A 235 20.47 15.38 7.44
CA ALA A 235 21.12 16.41 6.64
C ALA A 235 21.33 17.70 7.43
N THR A 236 22.51 18.30 7.29
CA THR A 236 22.82 19.65 7.77
C THR A 236 22.55 20.65 6.64
N ILE A 237 21.48 21.43 6.75
CA ILE A 237 21.04 22.41 5.76
C ILE A 237 21.41 23.82 6.21
N GLU A 238 22.33 24.44 5.51
CA GLU A 238 22.70 25.85 5.69
C GLU A 238 21.99 26.72 4.64
N TRP A 239 21.17 27.67 5.08
CA TRP A 239 20.51 28.63 4.21
C TRP A 239 21.46 29.74 3.76
N SER A 240 21.10 30.49 2.72
CA SER A 240 21.84 31.69 2.30
C SER A 240 21.56 32.94 3.15
N SER A 241 20.77 32.82 4.22
CA SER A 241 20.34 33.91 5.09
C SER A 241 20.35 33.51 6.57
N PRO A 242 20.69 34.42 7.49
CA PRO A 242 20.59 34.22 8.94
C PRO A 242 19.17 34.38 9.51
N ASN A 243 18.19 34.76 8.67
CA ASN A 243 16.84 35.12 9.13
C ASN A 243 15.83 33.98 8.91
N TYR A 244 16.23 32.73 9.20
CA TYR A 244 15.29 31.61 9.29
C TYR A 244 15.23 31.14 10.74
N ASP A 245 14.03 31.14 11.31
CA ASP A 245 13.86 30.94 12.75
C ASP A 245 13.64 29.46 13.10
N TYR A 246 12.89 28.73 12.27
CA TYR A 246 12.70 27.29 12.39
C TYR A 246 12.37 26.66 11.03
N MET A 247 12.57 25.35 10.93
CA MET A 247 12.07 24.52 9.84
C MET A 247 11.05 23.51 10.36
N ILE A 248 10.07 23.15 9.54
CA ILE A 248 9.13 22.06 9.80
C ILE A 248 9.34 21.01 8.72
N VAL A 249 9.55 19.76 9.15
CA VAL A 249 9.59 18.57 8.29
C VAL A 249 8.57 17.58 8.83
N GLY A 250 7.60 17.19 8.00
CA GLY A 250 6.39 16.53 8.49
C GLY A 250 5.68 17.42 9.52
N ASP A 251 5.44 16.89 10.71
CA ASP A 251 4.89 17.63 11.87
C ASP A 251 5.94 18.09 12.89
N THR A 252 7.23 17.82 12.64
CA THR A 252 8.29 18.14 13.59
C THR A 252 8.94 19.48 13.28
N THR A 253 9.02 20.35 14.29
CA THR A 253 9.76 21.62 14.22
C THR A 253 11.22 21.46 14.62
N TYR A 254 12.12 22.02 13.83
CA TYR A 254 13.57 22.00 13.99
C TYR A 254 14.11 23.42 14.17
N ASP A 255 14.77 23.65 15.29
CA ASP A 255 15.47 24.90 15.58
C ASP A 255 16.86 24.94 14.91
N PRO A 256 17.42 26.13 14.65
CA PRO A 256 18.76 26.24 14.09
C PRO A 256 19.82 25.76 15.08
N VAL A 257 20.80 25.01 14.59
CA VAL A 257 21.89 24.44 15.39
C VAL A 257 23.03 25.44 15.66
N ASN A 258 23.03 26.58 14.95
CA ASN A 258 24.02 27.64 15.10
C ASN A 258 23.40 28.94 15.64
N LYS A 259 24.24 29.79 16.23
CA LYS A 259 23.84 31.11 16.78
C LYS A 259 24.41 32.30 16.02
N ASP A 260 25.42 32.06 15.18
CA ASP A 260 26.12 33.06 14.39
C ASP A 260 26.24 32.58 12.94
N GLY A 261 26.22 33.50 11.98
CA GLY A 261 26.26 33.17 10.55
C GLY A 261 24.88 32.85 9.98
N ASN A 262 24.85 32.19 8.83
CA ASN A 262 23.59 31.82 8.18
C ASN A 262 22.87 30.69 8.93
N SER A 263 21.54 30.69 8.88
CA SER A 263 20.72 29.73 9.61
C SER A 263 21.01 28.31 9.12
N THR A 264 21.39 27.43 10.05
CA THR A 264 21.75 26.04 9.77
C THR A 264 20.85 25.13 10.58
N PHE A 265 20.27 24.11 9.94
CA PHE A 265 19.35 23.16 10.55
C PHE A 265 19.87 21.74 10.37
N GLU A 266 19.56 20.85 11.31
CA GLU A 266 19.74 19.40 11.15
C GLU A 266 18.35 18.78 11.03
N ILE A 267 18.03 18.24 9.85
CA ILE A 267 16.72 17.66 9.53
C ILE A 267 16.89 16.21 9.04
N PRO A 268 15.90 15.33 9.27
CA PRO A 268 15.92 13.99 8.69
C PRO A 268 15.80 14.07 7.16
N VAL A 269 16.45 13.15 6.46
CA VAL A 269 16.20 12.92 5.03
C VAL A 269 15.07 11.91 4.95
N THR A 270 13.90 12.34 4.49
CA THR A 270 12.69 11.51 4.41
C THR A 270 12.43 10.94 3.01
N ALA A 271 13.21 11.37 2.01
CA ALA A 271 13.13 10.89 0.63
C ALA A 271 14.48 11.04 -0.08
N TRP A 272 14.95 9.99 -0.77
CA TRP A 272 16.12 9.99 -1.66
C TRP A 272 15.70 10.03 -3.12
N ASN A 273 16.37 10.85 -3.93
CA ASN A 273 16.11 11.03 -5.37
C ASN A 273 14.68 11.49 -5.71
N GLU A 274 13.90 11.89 -4.71
CA GLU A 274 12.54 12.39 -4.81
C GLU A 274 12.40 13.74 -4.07
N GLU A 275 11.32 14.46 -4.33
CA GLU A 275 11.04 15.74 -3.67
C GLU A 275 10.45 15.51 -2.27
N MET A 276 11.15 15.96 -1.22
CA MET A 276 10.58 16.07 0.13
C MET A 276 10.17 17.51 0.44
N THR A 277 8.98 17.68 1.04
CA THR A 277 8.45 19.00 1.39
C THR A 277 8.97 19.45 2.75
N VAL A 278 9.37 20.72 2.83
CA VAL A 278 9.75 21.37 4.10
C VAL A 278 9.12 22.76 4.18
N ILE A 279 8.80 23.21 5.38
CA ILE A 279 8.35 24.59 5.62
C ILE A 279 9.48 25.30 6.38
N ALA A 280 9.83 26.52 5.97
CA ALA A 280 10.80 27.33 6.70
C ALA A 280 10.18 28.69 7.02
N ASP A 281 10.25 29.09 8.29
CA ASP A 281 9.83 30.43 8.69
C ASP A 281 10.97 31.44 8.49
N THR A 282 10.66 32.56 7.87
CA THR A 282 11.60 33.66 7.71
C THR A 282 11.05 34.99 8.22
N THR A 283 11.89 35.70 8.97
CA THR A 283 11.61 37.06 9.49
C THR A 283 12.27 38.16 8.66
N ALA A 284 12.93 37.81 7.55
CA ALA A 284 13.63 38.76 6.68
C ALA A 284 12.71 39.85 6.08
N MET A 285 11.40 39.63 6.08
CA MET A 285 10.40 40.52 5.49
C MET A 285 9.67 41.41 6.53
N SER A 286 10.18 41.50 7.76
CA SER A 286 9.64 42.30 8.89
C SER A 286 8.43 41.69 9.60
N GLU A 287 7.79 40.68 9.01
CA GLU A 287 6.80 39.80 9.63
C GLU A 287 7.27 38.35 9.43
N PRO A 288 7.02 37.43 10.39
CA PRO A 288 7.27 36.00 10.21
C PRO A 288 6.41 35.44 9.07
N HIS A 289 7.03 34.63 8.23
CA HIS A 289 6.36 33.96 7.12
C HIS A 289 6.86 32.53 6.98
N GLU A 290 5.96 31.58 7.17
CA GLU A 290 6.14 30.20 6.79
C GLU A 290 6.05 30.06 5.26
N ILE A 291 7.13 29.59 4.65
CA ILE A 291 7.22 29.36 3.21
C ILE A 291 7.48 27.87 2.97
N THR A 292 6.66 27.26 2.12
CA THR A 292 6.84 25.87 1.68
C THR A 292 7.90 25.77 0.58
N TYR A 293 8.82 24.84 0.75
CA TYR A 293 9.89 24.48 -0.17
C TYR A 293 9.90 22.98 -0.43
N THR A 294 10.56 22.56 -1.50
CA THR A 294 10.91 21.16 -1.75
C THR A 294 12.43 20.98 -1.80
N LEU A 295 12.91 19.91 -1.18
CA LEU A 295 14.30 19.48 -1.20
C LEU A 295 14.42 18.15 -1.94
N THR A 296 15.44 18.01 -2.77
CA THR A 296 15.77 16.73 -3.43
C THR A 296 17.22 16.39 -3.15
N PHE A 297 17.45 15.25 -2.49
CA PHE A 297 18.79 14.72 -2.21
C PHE A 297 19.15 13.66 -3.25
N ASP A 298 20.28 13.84 -3.93
CA ASP A 298 20.78 12.87 -4.91
C ASP A 298 21.65 11.82 -4.21
N GLU A 299 21.12 10.63 -3.96
CA GLU A 299 21.84 9.55 -3.24
C GLU A 299 23.11 9.12 -4.01
N ASP A 300 23.05 9.09 -5.35
CA ASP A 300 24.16 8.69 -6.22
C ASP A 300 25.34 9.67 -6.16
N SER A 301 25.09 10.92 -5.76
CA SER A 301 26.12 11.96 -5.58
C SER A 301 26.96 11.79 -4.31
N ALA A 302 26.54 10.91 -3.37
CA ALA A 302 27.07 10.84 -2.02
C ALA A 302 28.58 10.52 -1.97
N LYS A 303 29.37 11.44 -1.41
CA LYS A 303 30.82 11.29 -1.22
C LYS A 303 31.16 11.24 0.26
N LYS A 304 31.65 10.09 0.74
CA LYS A 304 32.01 9.91 2.15
C LYS A 304 33.15 10.85 2.56
N ASP A 305 32.90 11.70 3.55
CA ASP A 305 33.92 12.57 4.14
C ASP A 305 34.97 11.71 4.84
N GLY A 306 36.22 11.78 4.36
CA GLY A 306 37.34 11.00 4.91
C GLY A 306 38.04 10.05 3.95
N VAL A 307 37.72 10.04 2.64
CA VAL A 307 38.65 9.46 1.66
C VAL A 307 39.83 10.42 1.46
N SER A 308 40.76 10.43 2.42
CA SER A 308 42.14 10.72 2.08
C SER A 308 42.54 9.64 1.09
N ILE A 309 42.75 9.99 -0.18
CA ILE A 309 43.46 9.12 -1.11
C ILE A 309 44.90 9.12 -0.60
N PRO A 310 45.43 8.06 0.07
CA PRO A 310 46.87 7.96 0.14
C PRO A 310 47.33 7.84 -1.31
N TYR A 311 48.13 8.81 -1.75
CA TYR A 311 48.88 8.74 -2.99
C TYR A 311 49.33 7.30 -3.25
N ILE A 312 48.70 6.59 -4.20
CA ILE A 312 49.27 5.41 -4.85
C ILE A 312 50.33 5.93 -5.84
N VAL A 313 51.35 6.60 -5.28
CA VAL A 313 52.59 6.94 -5.94
C VAL A 313 53.66 6.52 -4.94
N GLY A 314 54.11 5.26 -5.01
CA GLY A 314 55.30 4.85 -4.27
C GLY A 314 55.43 3.42 -3.78
N ILE A 315 54.51 2.49 -4.07
CA ILE A 315 54.74 1.05 -3.73
C ILE A 315 54.46 0.16 -4.95
N PHE A 316 55.16 0.44 -6.05
CA PHE A 316 55.47 -0.56 -7.08
C PHE A 316 56.98 -0.71 -7.33
N ALA A 317 57.82 -0.17 -6.44
CA ALA A 317 59.27 -0.19 -6.61
C ALA A 317 60.04 -0.54 -5.33
N VAL A 318 59.66 -1.56 -4.56
CA VAL A 318 60.59 -2.20 -3.59
C VAL A 318 60.45 -3.74 -3.49
N CYS A 319 59.33 -4.38 -3.86
CA CYS A 319 59.20 -5.83 -3.72
C CYS A 319 59.88 -6.71 -4.79
N PHE A 320 60.92 -6.21 -5.49
CA PHE A 320 61.74 -7.04 -6.40
C PHE A 320 63.26 -7.03 -6.13
N LEU A 321 63.73 -6.52 -4.98
CA LEU A 321 65.17 -6.59 -4.63
C LEU A 321 65.44 -7.04 -3.19
N ALA A 322 64.69 -8.04 -2.70
CA ALA A 322 65.08 -8.80 -1.50
C ALA A 322 64.95 -10.32 -1.67
N GLY A 323 64.94 -10.82 -2.92
CA GLY A 323 64.78 -12.23 -3.26
C GLY A 323 65.99 -12.92 -3.87
N THR A 324 67.17 -12.30 -3.93
CA THR A 324 68.39 -12.91 -4.52
C THR A 324 69.63 -12.90 -3.62
N GLY A 325 69.56 -12.31 -2.41
CA GLY A 325 70.71 -12.24 -1.49
C GLY A 325 70.89 -13.45 -0.56
N ILE A 326 69.82 -14.18 -0.24
CA ILE A 326 69.86 -15.27 0.76
C ILE A 326 70.28 -16.61 0.13
N GLY A 327 70.04 -16.81 -1.17
CA GLY A 327 70.52 -17.98 -1.90
C GLY A 327 72.04 -18.01 -2.15
N TYR A 328 72.68 -16.83 -2.26
CA TYR A 328 74.12 -16.74 -2.59
C TYR A 328 75.03 -17.06 -1.38
N MET A 329 74.58 -16.80 -0.14
CA MET A 329 75.37 -17.11 1.06
C MET A 329 75.33 -18.58 1.48
N ILE A 330 74.32 -19.35 1.07
CA ILE A 330 74.25 -20.80 1.37
C ILE A 330 75.10 -21.61 0.37
N TRP A 331 75.33 -21.11 -0.85
CA TRP A 331 76.16 -21.79 -1.85
C TRP A 331 77.68 -21.69 -1.55
N LYS A 332 78.17 -20.56 -1.03
CA LYS A 332 79.62 -20.35 -0.80
C LYS A 332 80.16 -21.06 0.45
N ARG A 333 79.31 -21.62 1.31
CA ARG A 333 79.73 -22.35 2.53
C ARG A 333 79.81 -23.88 2.36
N LYS A 334 79.41 -24.42 1.18
CA LYS A 334 79.40 -25.86 0.89
C LYS A 334 80.45 -26.36 -0.12
N LYS A 335 81.34 -25.49 -0.60
CA LYS A 335 82.52 -25.89 -1.40
C LYS A 335 83.80 -25.39 -0.73
N LYS A 336 84.15 -26.04 0.37
CA LYS A 336 85.50 -26.56 0.52
C LYS A 336 85.66 -27.74 -0.44
#